data_AF-A0A9W4MT49-F1
#
_entry.id   AF-A0A9W4MT49-F1
#
_cell.length_a   1.000
_cell.length_b   1.000
_cell.length_c   1.000
_cell.angle_alpha   90.00
_cell.angle_beta   90.00
_cell.angle_gamma   90.00
#
_symmetry.space_group_name_H-M   'P 1'
#
loop_
_entity.id
_entity.type
_entity.pdbx_description
1 polymer ?
#
loop_
_entity_poly.entity_id
_entity_poly.type
_entity_poly.pdbx_seq_one_letter_code
_entity_poly.pdbx_strand_id
1 'polypeptide(L)'
;MAPSDVHFASLDEINNPKFGNLQLYCRTKLAIILGVKYRLLERVNTAMQQQWKEAFPGPLGKLLTTTMLTIGRDVEQGCFSALYAATSPEIVEKDWNGYYFTDPGQPGKESSQASDPGLGSALWYLSELIIKDRLGQWVLFDWRPKV
;
A
#
# COMPACT_ATOMS: atom_id res chain seq x y z
N MET A 1 -4.68 -10.40 -7.26
CA MET A 1 -4.38 -10.69 -5.83
C MET A 1 -2.90 -11.03 -5.72
N ALA A 2 -2.27 -10.75 -4.58
CA ALA A 2 -0.89 -11.18 -4.35
C ALA A 2 -0.82 -12.73 -4.42
N PRO A 3 0.29 -13.30 -4.92
CA PRO A 3 0.52 -14.73 -4.84
C PRO A 3 0.53 -15.20 -3.37
N SER A 4 0.20 -16.47 -3.13
CA SER A 4 0.19 -17.04 -1.78
C SER A 4 1.59 -17.27 -1.18
N ASP A 5 2.64 -17.23 -1.99
CA ASP A 5 4.04 -17.51 -1.62
C ASP A 5 4.83 -16.27 -1.18
N VAL A 6 4.15 -15.20 -0.77
CA VAL A 6 4.78 -13.98 -0.27
C VAL A 6 5.18 -14.16 1.18
N HIS A 7 6.44 -13.88 1.51
CA HIS A 7 6.96 -14.02 2.87
C HIS A 7 7.60 -12.74 3.42
N PHE A 8 8.12 -11.86 2.54
CA PHE A 8 8.92 -10.69 2.94
C PHE A 8 10.13 -11.07 3.82
N ALA A 9 10.77 -12.20 3.50
CA ALA A 9 11.85 -12.78 4.28
C ALA A 9 13.23 -12.16 3.99
N SER A 10 13.47 -11.66 2.77
CA SER A 10 14.80 -11.16 2.39
C SER A 10 14.78 -10.20 1.19
N LEU A 11 15.92 -9.51 0.99
CA LEU A 11 16.19 -8.74 -0.23
C LEU A 11 16.16 -9.60 -1.49
N ASP A 12 16.65 -10.84 -1.41
CA ASP A 12 16.66 -11.77 -2.55
C ASP A 12 15.25 -12.19 -2.95
N GLU A 13 14.36 -12.39 -1.96
CA GLU A 13 12.96 -12.68 -2.24
C GLU A 13 12.32 -11.49 -2.96
N ILE A 14 12.45 -10.27 -2.45
CA ILE A 14 11.73 -9.12 -3.03
C ILE A 14 12.31 -8.68 -4.37
N ASN A 15 13.61 -8.92 -4.63
CA ASN A 15 14.29 -8.59 -5.88
C ASN A 15 14.43 -9.79 -6.84
N ASN A 16 13.63 -10.84 -6.65
CA ASN A 16 13.72 -12.03 -7.50
C ASN A 16 13.40 -11.67 -8.97
N PRO A 17 14.35 -11.83 -9.91
CA PRO A 17 14.18 -11.42 -11.31
C PRO A 17 13.19 -12.30 -12.07
N LYS A 18 12.73 -13.41 -11.49
CA LYS A 18 11.73 -14.30 -12.08
C LYS A 18 10.31 -13.74 -11.96
N PHE A 19 10.08 -12.74 -11.12
CA PHE A 19 8.75 -12.16 -10.96
C PHE A 19 8.39 -11.24 -12.12
N GLY A 20 7.19 -11.45 -12.66
CA GLY A 20 6.62 -10.54 -13.66
C GLY A 20 6.09 -9.24 -13.04
N ASN A 21 5.91 -8.22 -13.87
CA ASN A 21 5.46 -6.88 -13.43
C ASN A 21 4.15 -6.91 -12.63
N LEU A 22 3.18 -7.72 -13.04
CA LEU A 22 1.90 -7.85 -12.32
C LEU A 22 2.07 -8.46 -10.92
N GLN A 23 3.00 -9.41 -10.79
CA GLN A 23 3.29 -10.07 -9.52
C GLN A 23 3.96 -9.09 -8.55
N LEU A 24 4.94 -8.32 -9.04
CA LEU A 24 5.58 -7.25 -8.27
C LEU A 24 4.56 -6.20 -7.83
N TYR A 25 3.69 -5.74 -8.75
CA TYR A 25 2.64 -4.79 -8.42
C TYR A 25 1.70 -5.32 -7.32
N CYS A 26 1.24 -6.56 -7.45
CA CYS A 26 0.35 -7.17 -6.46
C CYS A 26 1.04 -7.35 -5.08
N ARG A 27 2.34 -7.69 -5.06
CA ARG A 27 3.15 -7.75 -3.84
C ARG A 27 3.29 -6.37 -3.18
N THR A 28 3.55 -5.32 -3.96
CA THR A 28 3.61 -3.95 -3.46
C THR A 28 2.29 -3.50 -2.85
N LYS A 29 1.15 -3.82 -3.47
CA LYS A 29 -0.18 -3.49 -2.91
C LYS A 29 -0.46 -4.23 -1.61
N LEU A 30 -0.07 -5.50 -1.50
CA LEU A 30 -0.14 -6.24 -0.24
C LEU A 30 0.74 -5.58 0.84
N ALA A 31 1.96 -5.18 0.50
CA ALA A 31 2.87 -4.50 1.43
C ALA A 31 2.29 -3.17 1.95
N ILE A 32 1.66 -2.36 1.10
CA ILE A 32 1.02 -1.11 1.51
C ILE A 32 -0.09 -1.38 2.54
N ILE A 33 -0.97 -2.36 2.28
CA ILE A 33 -2.09 -2.67 3.20
C ILE A 33 -1.54 -3.17 4.55
N LEU A 34 -0.57 -4.09 4.53
CA LEU A 34 0.07 -4.60 5.74
C LEU A 34 0.77 -3.47 6.53
N GLY A 35 1.47 -2.57 5.84
CA GLY A 35 2.15 -1.43 6.46
C GLY A 35 1.18 -0.48 7.16
N VAL A 36 0.05 -0.16 6.52
CA VAL A 36 -1.02 0.66 7.12
C VAL A 36 -1.61 -0.04 8.34
N LYS A 37 -2.00 -1.31 8.20
CA LYS A 37 -2.73 -2.06 9.23
C LYS A 37 -1.90 -2.32 10.49
N TYR A 38 -0.62 -2.65 10.34
CA TYR A 38 0.21 -3.13 11.45
C TYR A 38 1.20 -2.11 12.00
N ARG A 39 1.40 -0.94 11.35
CA ARG A 39 2.41 0.02 11.83
C ARG A 39 2.08 1.49 11.61
N LEU A 40 1.49 1.88 10.47
CA LEU A 40 1.20 3.28 10.15
C LEU A 40 -0.16 3.77 10.66
N LEU A 41 -0.65 3.22 11.77
CA LEU A 41 -1.85 3.74 12.44
C LEU A 41 -1.67 5.16 13.03
N GLU A 42 -0.50 5.76 12.82
CA GLU A 42 -0.28 7.21 12.93
C GLU A 42 -0.07 7.83 11.54
N ARG A 43 -0.86 8.87 11.28
CA ARG A 43 -1.16 9.54 9.99
C ARG A 43 0.03 9.63 9.02
N VAL A 44 -0.20 9.18 7.78
CA VAL A 44 0.65 9.47 6.61
C VAL A 44 -0.21 10.06 5.49
N ASN A 45 0.22 11.21 4.96
CA ASN A 45 -0.47 11.94 3.89
C ASN A 45 0.52 12.16 2.74
N THR A 46 0.29 11.56 1.56
CA THR A 46 1.13 11.80 0.37
C THR A 46 0.38 11.64 -0.95
N ALA A 47 0.75 12.45 -1.94
CA ALA A 47 0.16 12.50 -3.29
C ALA A 47 0.80 11.47 -4.24
N MET A 48 0.00 10.50 -4.69
CA MET A 48 0.42 9.33 -5.51
C MET A 48 0.33 9.58 -7.04
N GLN A 49 -0.22 10.71 -7.48
CA GLN A 49 -0.69 10.88 -8.87
C GLN A 49 0.40 11.07 -9.95
N GLN A 50 1.68 11.18 -9.60
CA GLN A 50 2.76 11.35 -10.60
C GLN A 50 3.38 10.02 -11.07
N GLN A 51 3.34 8.95 -10.27
CA GLN A 51 4.04 7.68 -10.57
C GLN A 51 3.48 6.90 -11.76
N TRP A 52 2.19 7.06 -12.09
CA TRP A 52 1.55 6.27 -13.15
C TRP A 52 1.98 6.67 -14.56
N LYS A 53 2.36 7.94 -14.79
CA LYS A 53 2.81 8.43 -16.10
C LYS A 53 4.22 7.95 -16.45
N GLU A 54 5.04 7.68 -15.45
CA GLU A 54 6.44 7.27 -15.62
C GLU A 54 6.59 5.75 -15.82
N ALA A 55 5.69 4.93 -15.26
CA ALA A 55 5.79 3.47 -15.29
C ALA A 55 5.48 2.82 -16.66
N PHE A 56 4.78 3.51 -17.57
CA PHE A 56 4.37 2.97 -18.88
C PHE A 56 4.56 3.98 -20.02
N PRO A 57 5.82 4.28 -20.43
CA PRO A 57 6.07 5.19 -21.55
C PRO A 57 5.70 4.54 -22.90
N GLY A 58 5.11 5.32 -23.80
CA GLY A 58 4.89 4.96 -25.21
C GLY A 58 3.45 4.61 -25.62
N PRO A 59 3.23 4.20 -26.88
CA PRO A 59 1.89 3.98 -27.45
C PRO A 59 1.08 2.90 -26.73
N LEU A 60 1.75 1.87 -26.20
CA LEU A 60 1.12 0.78 -25.43
C LEU A 60 0.56 1.28 -24.10
N GLY A 61 1.27 2.20 -23.42
CA GLY A 61 0.81 2.84 -22.19
C GLY A 61 -0.44 3.69 -22.41
N LYS A 62 -0.51 4.43 -23.52
CA LYS A 62 -1.71 5.18 -23.90
C LYS A 62 -2.91 4.27 -24.16
N LEU A 63 -2.73 3.16 -24.89
CA LEU A 63 -3.82 2.24 -25.20
C LEU A 63 -4.35 1.55 -23.94
N LEU A 64 -3.47 1.06 -23.08
CA LEU A 64 -3.84 0.41 -21.82
C LEU A 64 -4.52 1.39 -20.86
N THR A 65 -4.05 2.65 -20.81
CA THR A 65 -4.67 3.72 -20.02
C THR A 65 -6.06 4.04 -20.52
N THR A 66 -6.26 4.20 -21.83
CA THR A 66 -7.57 4.47 -22.42
C THR A 66 -8.55 3.33 -22.13
N THR A 67 -8.13 2.08 -22.26
CA THR A 67 -8.98 0.92 -21.96
C THR A 67 -9.29 0.78 -20.47
N MET A 68 -8.34 1.09 -19.58
CA MET A 68 -8.60 1.12 -18.14
C MET A 68 -9.49 2.28 -17.72
N LEU A 69 -9.40 3.45 -18.37
CA LEU A 69 -10.27 4.60 -18.10
C LEU A 69 -11.71 4.39 -18.60
N THR A 70 -11.89 3.61 -19.66
CA THR A 70 -13.25 3.32 -20.19
C THR A 70 -13.95 2.18 -19.47
N ILE A 71 -13.22 1.31 -18.75
CA ILE A 71 -13.77 0.16 -18.01
C ILE A 71 -13.71 0.38 -16.49
N GLY A 72 -12.74 1.16 -16.01
CA GLY A 72 -12.62 1.58 -14.62
C GLY A 72 -13.51 2.79 -14.32
N ARG A 73 -13.91 2.93 -13.05
CA ARG A 73 -14.51 4.16 -12.54
C ARG A 73 -13.63 5.36 -12.95
N ASP A 74 -14.26 6.47 -13.39
CA ASP A 74 -13.53 7.70 -13.73
C ASP A 74 -12.61 8.12 -12.57
N VAL A 75 -11.50 8.80 -12.86
CA VAL A 75 -10.48 9.17 -11.88
C VAL A 75 -11.09 9.89 -10.67
N GLU A 76 -12.09 10.74 -10.89
CA GLU A 76 -12.86 11.40 -9.85
C GLU A 76 -13.59 10.39 -8.94
N GLN A 77 -14.27 9.42 -9.54
CA GLN A 77 -14.96 8.37 -8.80
C GLN A 77 -13.99 7.39 -8.13
N GLY A 78 -12.81 7.17 -8.70
CA GLY A 78 -11.75 6.32 -8.14
C GLY A 78 -11.06 6.93 -6.92
N CYS A 79 -11.04 8.26 -6.78
CA CYS A 79 -10.41 8.93 -5.65
C CYS A 79 -11.38 9.18 -4.47
N PHE A 80 -12.69 9.06 -4.66
CA PHE A 80 -13.69 9.33 -3.62
C PHE A 80 -13.48 8.51 -2.35
N SER A 81 -13.13 7.23 -2.42
CA SER A 81 -12.87 6.43 -1.21
C SER A 81 -11.66 6.96 -0.43
N ALA A 82 -10.61 7.42 -1.13
CA ALA A 82 -9.43 7.98 -0.50
C ALA A 82 -9.72 9.36 0.11
N LEU A 83 -10.46 10.22 -0.60
CA LEU A 83 -10.91 11.51 -0.08
C LEU A 83 -11.82 11.34 1.13
N TYR A 84 -12.82 10.45 1.04
CA TYR A 84 -13.71 10.13 2.16
C TYR A 84 -12.93 9.65 3.39
N ALA A 85 -12.00 8.70 3.22
CA ALA A 85 -11.18 8.20 4.31
C ALA A 85 -10.26 9.28 4.92
N ALA A 86 -9.86 10.28 4.12
CA ALA A 86 -8.98 11.35 4.57
C ALA A 86 -9.71 12.55 5.21
N THR A 87 -10.95 12.83 4.80
CA THR A 87 -11.62 14.10 5.12
C THR A 87 -13.00 13.97 5.77
N SER A 88 -13.65 12.82 5.68
CA SER A 88 -15.00 12.67 6.22
C SER A 88 -15.00 12.72 7.75
N PRO A 89 -15.82 13.60 8.38
CA PRO A 89 -16.00 13.60 9.84
C PRO A 89 -16.42 12.24 10.39
N GLU A 90 -17.16 11.46 9.58
CA GLU A 90 -17.61 10.11 9.95
C GLU A 90 -16.45 9.18 10.33
N ILE A 91 -15.24 9.39 9.80
CA ILE A 91 -14.07 8.58 10.15
C ILE A 91 -13.73 8.73 11.63
N VAL A 92 -13.81 9.96 12.15
CA VAL A 92 -13.55 10.26 13.55
C VAL A 92 -14.76 9.91 14.41
N GLU A 93 -15.96 10.28 13.96
CA GLU A 93 -17.21 10.05 14.70
C GLU A 93 -17.51 8.56 14.92
N LYS A 94 -17.13 7.71 13.96
CA LYS A 94 -17.36 6.26 14.01
C LYS A 94 -16.12 5.45 14.42
N ASP A 95 -15.05 6.13 14.82
CA ASP A 95 -13.76 5.51 15.19
C ASP A 95 -13.23 4.52 14.15
N TRP A 96 -13.24 4.94 12.88
CA TRP A 96 -12.82 4.12 11.74
C TRP A 96 -11.35 4.32 11.35
N ASN A 97 -10.50 4.74 12.29
CA ASN A 97 -9.07 4.82 12.03
C ASN A 97 -8.50 3.43 11.70
N GLY A 98 -7.78 3.31 10.58
CA GLY A 98 -7.21 2.04 10.12
C GLY A 98 -8.17 1.09 9.41
N TYR A 99 -9.43 1.51 9.18
CA TYR A 99 -10.39 0.69 8.44
C TYR A 99 -10.07 0.64 6.94
N TYR A 100 -10.30 -0.53 6.34
CA TYR A 100 -10.29 -0.69 4.90
C TYR A 100 -11.67 -0.40 4.33
N PHE A 101 -11.75 0.42 3.27
CA PHE A 101 -13.01 0.79 2.61
C PHE A 101 -13.05 0.26 1.19
N THR A 102 -14.15 -0.38 0.80
CA THR A 102 -14.42 -0.75 -0.60
C THR A 102 -15.06 0.41 -1.37
N ASP A 103 -15.86 1.21 -0.68
CA ASP A 103 -16.54 2.40 -1.18
C ASP A 103 -16.65 3.45 -0.04
N PRO A 104 -16.91 4.74 -0.35
CA PRO A 104 -17.13 5.76 0.68
C PRO A 104 -18.20 5.34 1.68
N GLY A 105 -17.86 5.36 2.97
CA GLY A 105 -18.76 4.97 4.06
C GLY A 105 -19.09 3.48 4.15
N GLN A 106 -18.42 2.63 3.37
CA GLN A 106 -18.61 1.18 3.39
C GLN A 106 -17.34 0.47 3.85
N PRO A 107 -17.24 0.16 5.17
CA PRO A 107 -16.22 -0.74 5.68
C PRO A 107 -16.20 -2.05 4.88
N GLY A 108 -15.03 -2.36 4.35
CA GLY A 108 -14.77 -3.60 3.63
C GLY A 108 -13.95 -4.57 4.47
N LYS A 109 -13.48 -5.64 3.81
CA LYS A 109 -12.54 -6.60 4.39
C LYS A 109 -11.41 -6.86 3.41
N GLU A 110 -10.19 -6.88 3.92
CA GLU A 110 -9.00 -7.18 3.14
C GLU A 110 -8.88 -8.69 2.90
N SER A 111 -7.92 -9.09 2.06
CA SER A 111 -7.61 -10.50 1.88
C SER A 111 -7.06 -11.14 3.17
N SER A 112 -7.09 -12.47 3.25
CA SER A 112 -6.48 -13.22 4.35
C SER A 112 -5.01 -12.87 4.54
N GLN A 113 -4.24 -12.78 3.44
CA GLN A 113 -2.84 -12.37 3.47
C GLN A 113 -2.65 -10.95 3.99
N ALA A 114 -3.54 -10.02 3.62
CA ALA A 114 -3.50 -8.63 4.09
C ALA A 114 -3.93 -8.48 5.56
N SER A 115 -4.43 -9.56 6.16
CA SER A 115 -4.79 -9.65 7.59
C SER A 115 -3.90 -10.64 8.34
N ASP A 116 -2.74 -11.01 7.77
CA ASP A 116 -1.77 -11.90 8.40
C ASP A 116 -0.76 -11.07 9.23
N PRO A 117 -0.77 -11.19 10.57
CA PRO A 117 0.14 -10.44 11.44
C PRO A 117 1.60 -10.90 11.30
N GLY A 118 1.84 -12.16 10.90
CA GLY A 118 3.18 -12.68 10.61
C GLY A 118 3.76 -12.00 9.38
N LEU A 119 2.97 -11.88 8.31
CA LEU A 119 3.39 -11.12 7.10
C LEU A 119 3.59 -9.63 7.41
N GLY A 120 2.73 -9.02 8.23
CA GLY A 120 2.92 -7.65 8.68
C GLY A 120 4.23 -7.44 9.43
N SER A 121 4.55 -8.35 10.35
CA SER A 121 5.79 -8.31 11.14
C SER A 121 7.03 -8.53 10.28
N ALA A 122 6.99 -9.50 9.35
CA ALA A 122 8.09 -9.79 8.44
C ALA A 122 8.38 -8.61 7.50
N LEU A 123 7.33 -8.06 6.87
CA LEU A 123 7.44 -6.87 6.02
C LEU A 123 8.13 -5.73 6.76
N TRP A 124 7.69 -5.48 7.99
CA TRP A 124 8.20 -4.39 8.77
C TRP A 124 9.65 -4.61 9.19
N TYR A 125 9.99 -5.80 9.69
CA TYR A 125 11.36 -6.16 10.04
C TYR A 125 12.31 -6.00 8.86
N LEU A 126 11.93 -6.53 7.68
CA LEU A 126 12.72 -6.38 6.47
C LEU A 126 12.86 -4.92 6.06
N SER A 127 11.79 -4.12 6.17
CA SER A 127 11.82 -2.70 5.84
C SER A 127 12.78 -1.93 6.76
N GLU A 128 12.74 -2.16 8.08
CA GLU A 128 13.70 -1.56 9.00
C GLU A 128 15.13 -1.98 8.69
N LEU A 129 15.33 -3.28 8.41
CA LEU A 129 16.65 -3.83 8.10
C LEU A 129 17.25 -3.16 6.87
N ILE A 130 16.46 -3.03 5.79
CA ILE A 130 16.90 -2.36 4.56
C ILE A 130 17.20 -0.88 4.82
N ILE A 131 16.32 -0.17 5.52
CA ILE A 131 16.51 1.26 5.81
C ILE A 131 17.79 1.47 6.64
N LYS A 132 18.00 0.66 7.69
CA LYS A 132 19.19 0.73 8.55
C LYS A 132 20.47 0.32 7.82
N ASP A 133 20.40 -0.68 6.93
CA ASP A 133 21.53 -1.09 6.09
C ASP A 133 21.97 0.04 5.15
N ARG A 134 21.01 0.72 4.50
CA ARG A 134 21.30 1.76 3.51
C ARG A 134 21.64 3.12 4.12
N LEU A 135 21.00 3.48 5.22
CA LEU A 135 21.05 4.84 5.79
C LEU A 135 21.69 4.89 7.19
N GLY A 136 22.01 3.74 7.79
CA GLY A 136 22.58 3.63 9.13
C GLY A 136 21.53 3.42 10.24
N GLN A 137 21.99 2.90 11.38
CA GLN A 137 21.13 2.51 12.52
C GLN A 137 20.32 3.67 13.12
N TRP A 138 20.82 4.89 12.97
CA TRP A 138 20.30 6.11 13.62
C TRP A 138 19.09 6.72 12.91
N VAL A 139 18.73 6.21 11.72
CA VAL A 139 17.75 6.86 10.85
C VAL A 139 16.30 6.70 11.33
N LEU A 140 16.02 5.66 12.12
CA LEU A 140 14.69 5.40 12.65
C LEU A 140 14.58 5.95 14.07
N PHE A 141 13.82 7.02 14.23
CA PHE A 141 13.50 7.61 15.51
C PHE A 141 12.24 6.97 16.10
N ASP A 142 12.24 6.72 17.41
CA ASP A 142 11.04 6.33 18.13
C ASP A 142 10.23 7.57 18.48
N TRP A 143 9.05 7.68 17.88
CA TRP A 143 8.12 8.80 18.06
C TRP A 143 7.13 8.57 19.20
N ARG A 144 7.16 7.39 19.84
CA ARG A 144 6.28 7.11 20.98
C ARG A 144 6.61 8.07 22.13
N PRO A 145 5.60 8.55 22.88
CA PRO A 145 5.83 9.38 24.04
C PRO A 145 6.78 8.70 25.01
N LYS A 146 7.82 9.42 25.45
CA LYS A 146 8.66 8.95 26.56
C LYS A 146 7.82 9.05 27.83
N VAL A 147 7.42 7.90 28.36
CA VAL A 147 6.72 7.76 29.64
C VAL A 147 7.65 8.11 30.79
#